data_AF-A0A7K0S0Z2-F1
#
_entry.id   AF-A0A7K0S0Z2-F1
#
_cell.length_a   1.000
_cell.length_b   1.000
_cell.length_c   1.000
_cell.angle_alpha   90.00
_cell.angle_beta   90.00
_cell.angle_gamma   90.00
#
_symmetry.space_group_name_H-M   'P 1'
#
loop_
_entity.id
_entity.type
_entity.pdbx_description
1 polymer ?
#
loop_
_entity_poly.entity_id
_entity_poly.type
_entity_poly.pdbx_seq_one_letter_code
_entity_poly.pdbx_strand_id
1 'polypeptide(L)'
;MTFRVLAVLPASAVSLLLLAPAALAATPQEPISGEGTYGAATDRVVTMTGFMVIAFFPLFILCMSLLQWRLEKRKEARKDAAKRLKAAAGDSWQAGW
;
A
#
# COMPACT_ATOMS: atom_id res chain seq x y z
N MET A 1 -12.06 12.02 31.80
CA MET A 1 -12.64 12.90 30.74
C MET A 1 -12.15 12.52 29.34
N THR A 2 -11.85 11.24 29.07
CA THR A 2 -11.17 10.76 27.84
C THR A 2 -12.08 9.93 26.93
N PHE A 3 -13.07 9.22 27.48
CA PHE A 3 -14.02 8.39 26.72
C PHE A 3 -14.93 9.20 25.78
N ARG A 4 -15.27 10.44 26.13
CA ARG A 4 -16.11 11.31 25.28
C ARG A 4 -15.37 11.72 24.00
N VAL A 5 -14.07 12.00 24.10
CA VAL A 5 -13.25 12.39 22.94
C VAL A 5 -13.01 11.20 22.00
N LEU A 6 -12.84 10.00 22.58
CA LEU A 6 -12.68 8.75 21.83
C LEU A 6 -13.92 8.38 20.99
N ALA A 7 -15.13 8.71 21.44
CA ALA A 7 -16.37 8.47 20.70
C ALA A 7 -16.70 9.56 19.67
N VAL A 8 -16.25 10.80 19.90
CA VAL A 8 -16.50 11.95 19.01
C VAL A 8 -15.67 11.86 17.72
N LEU A 9 -14.46 11.30 17.79
CA LEU A 9 -13.57 11.17 16.63
C LEU A 9 -14.15 10.27 15.52
N PRO A 10 -14.61 9.02 15.78
CA PRO A 10 -15.25 8.21 14.75
C PRO A 10 -16.60 8.79 14.30
N ALA A 11 -17.38 9.39 15.21
CA ALA A 11 -18.64 10.03 14.84
C ALA A 11 -18.42 11.20 13.88
N SER A 12 -17.42 12.05 14.14
CA SER A 12 -17.04 13.14 13.24
C SER A 12 -16.51 12.64 11.89
N ALA A 13 -15.74 11.55 11.86
CA ALA A 13 -15.27 10.94 10.62
C ALA A 13 -16.43 10.36 9.79
N VAL A 14 -17.41 9.70 10.44
CA VAL A 14 -18.63 9.20 9.78
C VAL A 14 -19.48 10.36 9.27
N SER A 15 -19.65 11.44 10.04
CA SER A 15 -20.34 12.64 9.58
C SER A 15 -19.63 13.28 8.38
N LEU A 16 -18.30 13.37 8.40
CA LEU A 16 -17.51 13.88 7.28
C LEU A 16 -17.66 12.98 6.04
N LEU A 17 -17.68 11.66 6.20
CA LEU A 17 -17.91 10.71 5.10
C LEU A 17 -19.33 10.81 4.52
N LEU A 18 -20.34 11.05 5.37
CA LEU A 18 -21.73 11.23 4.94
C LEU A 18 -21.95 12.57 4.24
N LEU A 19 -21.25 13.64 4.66
CA LEU A 19 -21.34 14.96 4.05
C LEU A 19 -20.35 15.17 2.90
N ALA A 20 -19.35 14.30 2.72
CA ALA A 20 -18.35 14.41 1.66
C ALA A 20 -18.96 14.44 0.24
N PRO A 21 -19.96 13.60 -0.12
CA PRO A 21 -20.60 13.67 -1.42
C PRO A 21 -21.33 15.00 -1.66
N ALA A 22 -21.99 15.54 -0.62
CA ALA A 22 -22.70 16.81 -0.71
C ALA A 22 -21.74 18.01 -0.82
N ALA A 23 -20.60 17.96 -0.14
CA ALA A 23 -19.56 18.99 -0.22
C ALA A 23 -18.82 18.97 -1.57
N LEU A 24 -18.54 17.78 -2.10
CA LEU A 24 -17.90 17.61 -3.41
C LEU A 24 -18.84 17.89 -4.59
N ALA A 25 -20.16 17.77 -4.38
CA ALA A 25 -21.17 18.13 -5.39
C ALA A 25 -21.52 19.63 -5.40
N ALA A 26 -21.11 20.40 -4.39
CA ALA A 26 -21.42 21.84 -4.27
C ALA A 26 -20.45 22.75 -5.03
N THR A 27 -19.38 22.21 -5.64
CA THR A 27 -18.58 22.99 -6.58
C THR A 27 -19.41 23.25 -7.84
N PRO A 28 -19.45 24.48 -8.38
CA PRO A 28 -20.17 24.78 -9.61
C PRO A 28 -19.52 24.00 -10.77
N GLN A 29 -20.03 22.80 -11.02
CA GLN A 29 -19.70 22.01 -12.19
C GLN A 29 -20.57 22.55 -13.33
N GLU A 30 -20.06 23.57 -14.04
CA GLU A 30 -20.46 23.84 -15.43
C GLU A 30 -20.48 22.51 -16.21
N PRO A 31 -21.37 22.37 -17.19
CA PRO A 31 -22.59 21.57 -17.11
C PRO A 31 -22.36 20.15 -16.57
N ILE A 32 -23.41 19.51 -16.01
CA ILE A 32 -23.38 18.12 -15.51
C ILE A 32 -23.09 17.13 -16.66
N SER A 33 -21.85 17.05 -17.11
CA SER A 33 -21.35 15.96 -17.92
C SER A 33 -20.89 14.89 -16.94
N GLY A 34 -21.38 13.65 -17.12
CA GLY A 34 -21.06 12.49 -16.25
C GLY A 34 -19.61 12.01 -16.38
N GLU A 35 -18.70 12.92 -16.70
CA GLU A 35 -17.36 12.70 -17.21
C GLU A 35 -16.30 12.62 -16.10
N GLY A 36 -16.66 12.98 -14.86
CA GLY A 36 -15.73 12.98 -13.74
C GLY A 36 -14.56 13.96 -13.92
N THR A 37 -13.55 13.90 -13.05
CA THR A 37 -12.39 14.81 -13.05
C THR A 37 -11.44 14.61 -14.23
N TYR A 38 -11.59 13.52 -14.98
CA TYR A 38 -10.75 13.16 -16.12
C TYR A 38 -11.34 13.64 -17.48
N GLY A 39 -12.58 14.14 -17.48
CA GLY A 39 -13.31 14.46 -18.72
C GLY A 39 -13.85 13.22 -19.42
N ALA A 40 -14.50 13.40 -20.58
CA ALA A 40 -15.17 12.33 -21.31
C ALA A 40 -14.31 11.06 -21.43
N ALA A 41 -14.85 9.93 -20.95
CA ALA A 41 -14.25 8.61 -21.10
C ALA A 41 -14.31 8.18 -22.58
N THR A 42 -13.43 8.77 -23.39
CA THR A 42 -13.30 8.43 -24.81
C THR A 42 -12.79 7.00 -24.96
N ASP A 43 -13.18 6.34 -26.06
CA ASP A 43 -12.78 4.97 -26.39
C ASP A 43 -11.26 4.72 -26.27
N ARG A 44 -10.45 5.73 -26.66
CA ARG A 44 -8.99 5.70 -26.51
C ARG A 44 -8.55 5.60 -25.04
N VAL A 45 -9.13 6.40 -24.16
CA VAL A 45 -8.77 6.43 -22.73
C VAL A 45 -9.10 5.09 -22.08
N VAL A 46 -10.31 4.57 -22.35
CA VAL A 46 -10.77 3.29 -21.81
C VAL A 46 -9.87 2.15 -22.28
N THR A 47 -9.57 2.12 -23.58
CA THR A 47 -8.72 1.10 -24.18
C THR A 47 -7.29 1.12 -23.63
N MET A 48 -6.66 2.29 -23.56
CA MET A 48 -5.31 2.43 -23.02
C MET A 48 -5.23 2.11 -21.53
N THR A 49 -6.26 2.46 -20.76
CA THR A 49 -6.38 2.09 -19.35
C THR A 49 -6.49 0.58 -19.19
N GLY A 50 -7.30 -0.08 -20.03
CA GLY A 50 -7.40 -1.54 -20.07
C GLY A 50 -6.04 -2.21 -20.31
N PHE A 51 -5.29 -1.75 -21.31
CA PHE A 51 -3.94 -2.26 -21.56
C PHE A 51 -2.96 -2.02 -20.40
N MET A 52 -3.05 -0.86 -19.75
CA MET A 52 -2.24 -0.57 -18.56
C MET A 52 -2.52 -1.55 -17.43
N VAL A 53 -3.80 -1.86 -17.16
CA VAL A 53 -4.19 -2.83 -16.13
C VAL A 53 -3.69 -4.23 -16.47
N ILE A 54 -3.85 -4.67 -17.72
CA ILE A 54 -3.36 -5.97 -18.20
C ILE A 54 -1.84 -6.09 -18.03
N ALA A 55 -1.08 -5.04 -18.38
CA ALA A 55 0.37 -5.03 -18.24
C ALA A 55 0.84 -4.87 -16.78
N PHE A 56 0.07 -4.17 -15.95
CA PHE A 56 0.44 -3.84 -14.57
C PHE A 56 0.57 -5.09 -13.70
N PHE A 57 -0.41 -6.00 -13.74
CA PHE A 57 -0.39 -7.19 -12.89
C PHE A 57 0.85 -8.09 -13.07
N PRO A 58 1.21 -8.55 -14.29
CA PRO A 58 2.40 -9.38 -14.46
C PRO A 58 3.68 -8.63 -14.12
N LEU A 59 3.77 -7.34 -14.46
CA LEU A 59 4.91 -6.50 -14.11
C LEU A 59 5.06 -6.37 -12.59
N PHE A 60 3.95 -6.11 -11.89
CA PHE A 60 3.93 -5.97 -10.44
C PHE A 60 4.35 -7.27 -9.74
N ILE A 61 3.81 -8.41 -10.16
CA ILE A 61 4.19 -9.72 -9.63
C ILE A 61 5.69 -9.97 -9.85
N LEU A 62 6.20 -9.68 -11.04
CA LEU A 62 7.63 -9.80 -11.35
C LEU A 62 8.47 -8.90 -10.45
N CYS A 63 8.10 -7.62 -10.32
CA CYS A 63 8.79 -6.67 -9.45
C CYS A 63 8.80 -7.12 -7.99
N MET A 64 7.67 -7.57 -7.45
CA MET A 64 7.58 -8.09 -6.08
C MET A 64 8.41 -9.37 -5.91
N SER A 65 8.39 -10.28 -6.88
CA SER A 65 9.20 -11.50 -6.85
C SER A 65 10.70 -11.20 -6.83
N LEU A 66 11.16 -10.30 -7.70
CA LEU A 66 12.56 -9.86 -7.73
C LEU A 66 12.97 -9.13 -6.44
N LEU A 67 12.07 -8.32 -5.87
CA LEU A 67 12.30 -7.64 -4.61
C LEU A 67 12.43 -8.63 -3.45
N GLN A 68 11.51 -9.59 -3.35
CA GLN A 68 11.56 -10.67 -2.36
C GLN A 68 12.88 -11.45 -2.49
N TRP A 69 13.24 -11.87 -3.71
CA TRP A 69 14.50 -12.58 -3.96
C TRP A 69 15.74 -11.80 -3.52
N ARG A 70 15.78 -10.49 -3.79
CA ARG A 70 16.87 -9.62 -3.32
C ARG A 70 16.94 -9.54 -1.80
N LEU A 71 15.79 -9.44 -1.12
CA LEU A 71 15.74 -9.39 0.34
C LEU A 71 16.16 -10.72 0.97
N GLU A 72 15.73 -11.85 0.40
CA GLU A 72 16.14 -13.18 0.84
C GLU A 72 17.65 -13.38 0.71
N LYS A 73 18.24 -13.03 -0.43
CA LYS A 73 19.70 -13.07 -0.61
C LYS A 73 20.45 -12.28 0.47
N ARG A 74 19.96 -11.08 0.83
CA ARG A 74 20.56 -10.28 1.90
C ARG A 74 20.39 -10.93 3.27
N LYS A 75 19.24 -11.55 3.53
CA LYS A 75 18.94 -12.25 4.78
C LYS A 75 19.84 -13.48 4.93
N GLU A 76 19.97 -14.30 3.88
CA GLU A 76 20.83 -15.48 3.88
C GLU A 76 22.30 -15.11 4.06
N ALA A 77 22.81 -14.09 3.35
CA ALA A 77 24.18 -13.62 3.54
C ALA A 77 24.48 -13.20 5.00
N ARG A 78 23.51 -12.57 5.68
CA ARG A 78 23.63 -12.20 7.11
C ARG A 78 23.58 -13.42 8.02
N LYS A 79 22.70 -14.38 7.75
CA LYS A 79 22.61 -15.64 8.52
C LYS A 79 23.88 -16.47 8.37
N ASP A 80 24.43 -16.56 7.17
CA ASP A 80 25.66 -17.28 6.91
C ASP A 80 26.84 -16.65 7.64
N ALA A 81 26.96 -15.31 7.61
CA ALA A 81 27.97 -14.61 8.39
C ALA A 81 27.82 -14.90 9.90
N ALA A 82 26.61 -14.82 10.45
CA ALA A 82 26.35 -15.13 11.86
C ALA A 82 26.64 -16.59 12.21
N LYS A 83 26.30 -17.54 11.32
CA LYS A 83 26.57 -18.97 11.51
C LYS A 83 28.07 -19.25 11.50
N ARG A 84 28.83 -18.61 10.61
CA ARG A 84 30.30 -18.71 10.56
C ARG A 84 30.95 -18.13 11.81
N LEU A 85 30.46 -16.99 12.31
CA LEU A 85 30.91 -16.42 13.58
C LEU A 85 30.63 -17.35 14.76
N LYS A 86 29.42 -17.93 14.85
CA LYS A 86 29.07 -18.91 15.89
C LYS A 86 29.93 -20.17 15.81
N ALA A 87 30.18 -20.69 14.61
CA ALA A 87 31.04 -21.86 14.42
C ALA A 87 32.51 -21.56 14.77
N ALA A 88 33.02 -20.37 14.44
CA ALA A 88 34.37 -19.93 14.77
C ALA A 88 34.56 -19.64 16.27
N ALA A 89 33.50 -19.19 16.96
CA ALA A 89 33.53 -18.95 18.40
C ALA A 89 33.65 -20.24 19.23
N GLY A 90 33.53 -21.41 18.60
CA GLY A 90 33.53 -22.70 19.29
C GLY A 90 32.32 -22.88 20.21
N ASP A 91 32.06 -24.12 20.62
CA ASP A 91 30.96 -24.52 21.50
C ASP A 91 31.11 -23.98 22.93
N SER A 92 31.13 -22.65 23.08
CA SER A 92 31.00 -21.99 24.38
C SER A 92 29.52 -21.92 24.73
N TRP A 93 28.96 -23.09 25.03
CA TRP A 93 27.68 -23.22 25.73
C TRP A 93 27.77 -22.50 27.09
N GLN A 94 27.42 -21.22 27.09
CA GLN A 94 27.15 -20.43 28.29
C GLN A 94 25.71 -20.72 28.71
N ALA A 95 25.43 -21.93 29.23
CA ALA A 95 24.22 -22.12 30.05
C ALA A 95 24.45 -21.44 31.39
N GLY A 96 24.21 -20.13 31.41
CA GLY A 96 23.87 -19.40 32.62
C GLY A 96 22.37 -19.57 32.87
N TRP A 97 22.05 -20.00 34.09
CA TRP A 97 20.71 -20.21 34.65
C TRP A 97 19.73 -19.07 34.36
#